data_AF-A0A4R3YUZ7-F1
#
_entry.id   AF-A0A4R3YUZ7-F1
#
_cell.length_a   1.000
_cell.length_b   1.000
_cell.length_c   1.000
_cell.angle_alpha   90.00
_cell.angle_beta   90.00
_cell.angle_gamma   90.00
#
_symmetry.space_group_name_H-M   'P 1'
#
loop_
_entity.id
_entity.type
_entity.pdbx_description
1 polymer ?
#
loop_
_entity_poly.entity_id
_entity_poly.type
_entity_poly.pdbx_seq_one_letter_code
_entity_poly.pdbx_strand_id
1 'polypeptide(L)' 'MKKPTLPVQNDFPPGSSFAIKEFDVPLVHIPGKGWFNWFGGTPRPYDATWLKVDNHWAADSFEAWVAIIADSL' A
#
# COMPACT_ATOMS: atom_id res chain seq x y z
N MET A 1 -6.26 10.15 20.23
CA MET A 1 -6.03 9.89 18.79
C MET A 1 -6.85 8.65 18.41
N LYS A 2 -7.64 8.69 17.34
CA LYS A 2 -8.33 7.48 16.83
C LYS A 2 -7.25 6.53 16.32
N LYS A 3 -7.30 5.26 16.70
CA LYS A 3 -6.45 4.23 16.09
C LYS A 3 -6.77 4.16 14.58
N PRO A 4 -5.77 4.13 13.69
CA PRO A 4 -6.02 3.90 12.28
C PRO A 4 -6.80 2.59 12.11
N THR A 5 -7.90 2.63 11.37
CA THR A 5 -8.63 1.41 11.01
C THR A 5 -7.94 0.83 9.79
N LEU A 6 -7.54 -0.45 9.86
CA LEU A 6 -6.91 -1.12 8.72
C LEU A 6 -7.87 -1.15 7.53
N PRO A 7 -7.38 -0.96 6.30
CA PRO A 7 -8.22 -0.98 5.12
C PRO A 7 -8.74 -2.40 4.87
N VAL A 8 -9.92 -2.50 4.26
CA VAL A 8 -10.49 -3.75 3.75
C VAL A 8 -10.49 -3.76 2.23
N GLN A 9 -10.56 -4.93 1.61
CA GLN A 9 -10.42 -5.07 0.16
C GLN A 9 -11.45 -4.24 -0.62
N ASN A 10 -12.66 -4.08 -0.09
CA ASN A 10 -13.73 -3.29 -0.70
C ASN A 10 -13.52 -1.76 -0.63
N ASP A 11 -12.51 -1.28 0.10
CA ASP A 11 -12.11 0.14 0.07
C ASP A 11 -11.42 0.51 -1.25
N PHE A 12 -10.99 -0.49 -2.03
CA PHE A 12 -10.25 -0.31 -3.27
C PHE A 12 -11.10 -0.70 -4.48
N PRO A 13 -11.11 0.12 -5.55
CA PRO A 13 -11.84 -0.24 -6.77
C PRO A 13 -11.19 -1.45 -7.47
N PRO A 14 -11.96 -2.17 -8.31
CA PRO A 14 -11.42 -3.22 -9.16
C PRO A 14 -10.24 -2.72 -10.00
N GLY A 15 -9.20 -3.56 -10.13
CA GLY A 15 -7.96 -3.20 -10.83
C GLY A 15 -6.91 -2.51 -9.98
N SER A 16 -7.19 -2.26 -8.68
CA SER A 16 -6.15 -1.83 -7.74
C SER A 16 -5.10 -2.94 -7.56
N SER A 17 -3.83 -2.55 -7.50
CA SER A 17 -2.72 -3.48 -7.29
C SER A 17 -1.92 -3.10 -6.05
N PHE A 18 -1.56 -4.11 -5.26
CA PHE A 18 -0.85 -3.96 -3.99
C PHE A 18 0.60 -4.35 -4.18
N ALA A 19 1.50 -3.52 -3.68
CA ALA A 19 2.94 -3.72 -3.77
C ALA A 19 3.61 -3.45 -2.43
N ILE A 20 4.76 -4.06 -2.23
CA ILE A 20 5.65 -3.80 -1.12
C ILE A 20 6.91 -3.20 -1.73
N LYS A 21 7.27 -2.01 -1.27
CA LYS A 21 8.54 -1.36 -1.60
C LYS A 21 9.51 -1.58 -0.43
N GLU A 22 10.81 -1.69 -0.72
CA GLU A 22 11.95 -1.69 0.22
C GLU A 22 11.59 -1.38 1.70
N PHE A 23 12.06 -2.22 2.63
CA PHE A 23 11.82 -2.07 4.07
C PHE A 23 10.32 -2.07 4.44
N ASP A 24 9.55 -2.94 3.81
CA ASP A 24 8.14 -3.20 4.11
C ASP A 24 7.28 -1.92 4.04
N VAL A 25 7.43 -1.13 2.98
CA VAL A 25 6.56 0.02 2.71
C VAL A 25 5.34 -0.47 1.90
N PRO A 26 4.13 -0.47 2.48
CA PRO A 26 2.93 -0.95 1.81
C PRO A 26 2.43 0.11 0.84
N LEU A 27 2.48 -0.19 -0.47
CA LEU A 27 2.00 0.65 -1.54
C LEU A 27 0.75 0.08 -2.20
N VAL A 28 -0.16 0.95 -2.63
CA VAL A 28 -1.27 0.58 -3.50
C VAL A 28 -1.30 1.49 -4.72
N HIS A 29 -1.49 0.91 -5.89
CA HIS A 29 -1.81 1.63 -7.11
C HIS A 29 -3.31 1.55 -7.36
N ILE A 30 -3.97 2.70 -7.46
CA ILE A 30 -5.39 2.80 -7.74
C ILE A 30 -5.56 3.33 -9.17
N PRO A 31 -6.26 2.59 -10.07
CA PRO A 31 -6.51 3.03 -11.44
C PRO A 31 -7.09 4.44 -11.51
N GLY A 32 -6.49 5.30 -12.32
CA GLY A 32 -6.91 6.70 -12.49
C GLY A 32 -6.57 7.63 -11.32
N LYS A 33 -6.03 7.14 -10.20
CA LYS A 33 -5.60 7.98 -9.06
C LYS A 33 -4.10 7.94 -8.79
N GLY A 34 -3.41 6.86 -9.19
CA GLY A 34 -1.98 6.69 -9.00
C GLY A 34 -1.62 5.93 -7.73
N TRP A 35 -0.41 6.15 -7.22
CA TRP A 35 0.17 5.38 -6.11
C TRP A 35 -0.03 6.05 -4.76
N PHE A 36 -0.21 5.23 -3.73
CA PHE A 36 -0.36 5.67 -2.34
C PHE A 36 0.48 4.79 -1.41
N ASN A 37 1.16 5.44 -0.48
CA ASN A 37 1.86 4.81 0.63
C ASN A 37 0.94 4.73 1.85
N TRP A 38 0.83 3.54 2.43
CA TRP A 38 0.00 3.24 3.60
C TRP A 38 0.78 3.01 4.89
N PHE A 39 2.10 3.23 4.90
CA PHE A 39 2.92 3.16 6.09
C PHE A 39 2.40 4.12 7.18
N GLY A 40 2.16 3.59 8.38
CA GLY A 40 1.52 4.29 9.50
C GLY A 40 -0.02 4.34 9.42
N GLY A 41 -0.63 3.50 8.58
CA GLY A 41 -2.09 3.31 8.52
C GLY A 41 -2.89 4.44 7.87
N THR A 42 -2.23 5.46 7.32
CA THR A 42 -2.90 6.59 6.66
C THR A 42 -2.36 6.76 5.25
N PRO A 43 -3.21 6.73 4.20
CA PRO A 43 -2.77 6.85 2.83
C PRO A 43 -2.16 8.23 2.55
N ARG A 44 -0.99 8.22 1.92
CA ARG A 44 -0.30 9.42 1.43
C ARG A 44 0.03 9.24 -0.05
N PRO A 45 -0.18 10.26 -0.91
CA PRO A 45 0.22 10.19 -2.31
C PRO A 45 1.69 9.78 -2.43
N TYR A 46 1.97 8.88 -3.35
CA TYR A 46 3.31 8.34 -3.59
C TYR A 46 3.72 8.62 -5.03
N ASP A 47 4.95 9.12 -5.20
CA ASP A 47 5.50 9.42 -6.51
C ASP A 47 6.09 8.15 -7.14
N ALA A 48 5.50 7.73 -8.26
CA ALA A 48 5.89 6.52 -8.97
C ALA A 48 7.32 6.56 -9.51
N THR A 49 7.95 7.74 -9.67
CA THR A 49 9.34 7.86 -10.12
C THR A 49 10.36 7.26 -9.15
N TRP A 50 9.93 6.98 -7.91
CA TRP A 50 10.72 6.31 -6.89
C TRP A 50 10.66 4.78 -6.97
N LEU A 51 9.77 4.23 -7.81
CA LEU A 51 9.71 2.81 -8.12
C LEU A 51 10.78 2.49 -9.16
N LYS A 52 11.82 1.81 -8.72
CA LYS A 52 12.92 1.34 -9.55
C LYS A 52 12.79 -0.16 -9.75
N VAL A 53 13.48 -0.68 -10.76
CA VAL A 53 13.65 -2.12 -10.92
C VAL A 53 14.24 -2.69 -9.61
N ASP A 54 13.67 -3.80 -9.14
CA ASP A 54 14.07 -4.55 -7.94
C ASP A 54 13.91 -3.86 -6.58
N ASN A 55 13.29 -2.67 -6.51
CA ASN A 55 13.03 -2.00 -5.23
C ASN A 55 11.59 -2.17 -4.71
N HIS A 56 10.76 -2.86 -5.46
CA HIS A 56 9.38 -3.17 -5.10
C HIS A 56 8.93 -4.46 -5.78
N TRP A 57 7.96 -5.12 -5.18
CA TRP A 57 7.34 -6.33 -5.71
C TRP A 57 5.84 -6.31 -5.43
N ALA A 58 5.07 -7.08 -6.20
CA ALA A 58 3.67 -7.29 -5.89
C ALA A 58 3.54 -7.98 -4.53
N ALA A 59 2.57 -7.56 -3.72
CA ALA A 59 2.25 -8.30 -2.51
C ALA A 59 1.65 -9.66 -2.88
N ASP A 60 2.03 -10.72 -2.15
CA ASP A 60 1.53 -12.07 -2.41
C ASP A 60 0.00 -12.19 -2.23
N SER A 61 -0.56 -11.33 -1.38
CA SER A 61 -1.99 -11.23 -1.12
C SER A 61 -2.35 -9.85 -0.54
N PHE A 62 -3.65 -9.53 -0.52
CA PHE A 62 -4.15 -8.35 0.16
C PHE A 62 -3.87 -8.42 1.67
N GLU A 63 -4.03 -9.61 2.26
CA GLU A 63 -3.81 -9.88 3.67
C GLU A 63 -2.35 -9.65 4.07
N ALA A 64 -1.39 -10.11 3.25
CA ALA A 64 0.04 -9.85 3.47
C ALA A 64 0.35 -8.35 3.43
N TRP A 65 -0.26 -7.62 2.51
CA TRP A 65 -0.11 -6.17 2.41
C TRP A 65 -0.70 -5.43 3.62
N VAL A 66 -1.89 -5.84 4.09
CA VAL A 66 -2.52 -5.26 5.30
C VAL A 66 -1.73 -5.57 6.56
N ALA A 67 -1.12 -6.75 6.67
CA ALA A 67 -0.27 -7.11 7.81
C ALA A 67 0.89 -6.11 7.99
N ILE A 68 1.53 -5.71 6.90
CA ILE A 68 2.60 -4.70 6.93
C ILE A 68 2.07 -3.34 7.42
N ILE A 69 0.87 -2.94 7.01
CA ILE A 69 0.24 -1.71 7.52
C ILE A 69 0.05 -1.82 9.03
N ALA A 70 -0.47 -2.96 9.51
CA ALA A 70 -0.71 -3.20 10.92
C ALA A 70 0.57 -3.14 11.76
N ASP A 71 1.68 -3.69 11.24
CA ASP A 71 2.99 -3.66 11.90
C ASP A 71 3.60 -2.26 11.93
N SER A 72 3.15 -1.34 11.07
CA SER A 72 3.64 0.04 10.97
C SER A 72 2.88 1.07 11.84
N LEU A 73 1.85 0.64 12.61
CA LEU A 73 0.97 1.52 13.39
C LEU A 73 1.56 2.02 14.72
#